data_AF-A0A838ERX9-F1
#
_entry.id   AF-A0A838ERX9-F1
#
_cell.length_a   1.000
_cell.length_b   1.000
_cell.length_c   1.000
_cell.angle_alpha   90.00
_cell.angle_beta   90.00
_cell.angle_gamma   90.00
#
_symmetry.space_group_name_H-M   'P 1'
#
loop_
_entity.id
_entity.type
_entity.pdbx_description
1 polymer ?
#
loop_
_entity_poly.entity_id
_entity_poly.type
_entity_poly.pdbx_seq_one_letter_code
_entity_poly.pdbx_strand_id
1 'polypeptide(L)' 'MDGLINRARTFLELESSGTVIPKREVLEQANTIIEQGEADLIFLVRELLRDPYWPLHAAHVLHYDVKWLPQYVRAKN' A
#
# COMPACT_ATOMS: atom_id res chain seq x y z
N MET A 1 -25.65 -15.06 -1.31
CA MET A 1 -24.87 -13.90 -1.81
C MET A 1 -24.60 -12.92 -0.66
N ASP A 2 -24.29 -13.43 0.54
CA ASP A 2 -24.10 -12.62 1.76
C ASP A 2 -22.93 -13.18 2.56
N GLY A 3 -21.74 -12.60 2.40
CA GLY A 3 -20.58 -13.03 3.19
C GLY A 3 -19.22 -12.42 2.86
N LEU A 4 -19.14 -11.34 2.07
CA LEU A 4 -17.88 -10.96 1.40
C LEU A 4 -17.25 -9.64 1.87
N ILE A 5 -17.71 -9.05 2.98
CA ILE A 5 -16.98 -7.98 3.69
C ILE A 5 -16.42 -8.56 5.00
N ASN A 6 -15.92 -9.79 4.96
CA ASN A 6 -15.36 -10.42 6.15
C ASN A 6 -13.92 -9.95 6.34
N ARG A 7 -13.78 -8.94 7.21
CA ARG A 7 -12.57 -8.39 7.88
C ARG A 7 -12.19 -6.98 7.45
N ALA A 8 -13.08 -6.02 7.69
CA ALA A 8 -12.70 -4.61 7.86
C ALA A 8 -11.92 -4.39 9.18
N ARG A 9 -10.87 -5.19 9.45
CA ARG A 9 -9.88 -4.86 10.50
C ARG A 9 -8.80 -4.01 9.83
N THR A 10 -9.19 -2.81 9.42
CA THR A 10 -8.30 -1.88 8.70
C THR A 10 -7.98 -0.71 9.61
N PHE A 11 -7.09 -0.96 10.55
CA PHE A 11 -6.25 0.08 11.12
C PHE A 11 -4.84 -0.48 11.07
N LEU A 12 -4.04 -0.07 10.08
CA LEU A 12 -2.60 -0.06 10.31
C LEU A 12 -2.44 0.88 11.51
N GLU A 13 -2.32 0.31 12.72
CA GLU A 13 -1.98 1.02 13.94
C GLU A 13 -0.57 1.60 13.79
N LEU A 14 -0.47 2.65 12.99
CA LEU A 14 0.68 3.53 12.85
C LEU A 14 0.81 4.47 14.06
N GLU A 15 0.07 4.23 15.14
CA GLU A 15 -0.03 5.13 16.28
C GLU A 15 -0.03 4.29 17.57
N SER A 16 1.15 4.01 18.13
CA SER A 16 1.30 3.89 19.60
C SER A 16 2.75 3.91 20.09
N SER A 17 3.73 3.62 19.25
CA SER A 17 5.13 3.87 19.61
C SER A 17 5.58 5.06 18.77
N GLY A 18 6.14 6.11 19.36
CA GLY A 18 6.59 7.34 18.68
C GLY A 18 7.73 7.14 17.67
N THR A 19 7.79 5.97 17.04
CA THR A 19 8.72 5.53 16.02
C THR A 19 8.12 5.81 14.65
N VAL A 20 8.84 6.59 13.86
CA VAL A 20 8.55 6.76 12.44
C VAL A 20 8.88 5.44 11.74
N ILE A 21 7.88 4.70 11.30
CA ILE A 21 8.07 3.49 10.50
C ILE A 21 8.56 3.90 9.11
N PRO A 22 9.65 3.32 8.60
CA PRO A 22 10.14 3.63 7.26
C PRO A 22 9.11 3.22 6.20
N LYS A 23 8.89 4.06 5.18
CA LYS A 23 7.91 3.83 4.10
C LYS A 23 7.98 2.43 3.50
N ARG A 24 9.19 1.89 3.32
CA ARG A 24 9.40 0.55 2.76
C ARG A 24 8.72 -0.55 3.59
N GLU A 25 8.78 -0.46 4.91
CA GLU A 25 8.17 -1.44 5.81
C GLU A 25 6.64 -1.40 5.71
N VAL A 26 6.05 -0.22 5.53
CA VAL A 26 4.59 -0.08 5.29
C VAL A 26 4.18 -0.73 3.96
N LEU A 27 5.00 -0.63 2.92
CA LEU A 27 4.75 -1.26 1.62
C LEU A 27 4.78 -2.79 1.72
N GLU A 28 5.79 -3.33 2.42
CA GLU A 28 5.95 -4.77 2.63
C GLU A 28 4.83 -5.34 3.52
N GLN A 29 4.44 -4.60 4.56
CA GLN A 29 3.33 -4.97 5.45
C GLN A 29 1.99 -5.01 4.70
N ALA A 30 1.72 -4.02 3.86
CA ALA A 30 0.51 -4.00 3.04
C ALA A 30 0.44 -5.22 2.11
N ASN A 31 1.55 -5.60 1.48
CA ASN A 31 1.62 -6.80 0.65
C ASN A 31 1.35 -8.09 1.47
N THR A 32 1.93 -8.17 2.66
CA THR A 32 1.78 -9.34 3.54
C THR A 32 0.32 -9.59 3.93
N ILE A 33 -0.43 -8.53 4.26
CA ILE A 33 -1.87 -8.62 4.61
C ILE A 33 -2.69 -9.23 3.46
N ILE A 34 -2.39 -8.83 2.22
CA ILE A 34 -3.05 -9.35 1.02
C ILE A 34 -2.64 -10.80 0.77
N GLU A 35 -1.34 -11.12 0.83
CA GLU A 35 -0.83 -12.48 0.60
C GLU A 35 -1.36 -13.49 1.61
N GLN A 36 -1.61 -13.07 2.84
CA GLN A 36 -2.20 -13.89 3.91
C GLN A 36 -3.73 -14.03 3.78
N GLY A 37 -4.35 -13.36 2.82
CA GLY A 37 -5.80 -13.37 2.63
C GLY A 37 -6.56 -12.70 3.78
N GLU A 38 -5.90 -11.82 4.53
CA GLU A 38 -6.54 -11.09 5.64
C GLU A 38 -7.44 -9.96 5.15
N ALA A 39 -7.15 -9.44 3.94
CA ALA A 39 -7.98 -8.48 3.24
C ALA A 39 -7.89 -8.69 1.72
N ASP A 40 -8.97 -8.39 1.01
CA ASP A 40 -8.98 -8.34 -0.46
C ASP A 40 -8.54 -6.95 -0.99
N LEU A 41 -8.64 -5.92 -0.15
CA LEU A 41 -8.38 -4.51 -0.51
C LEU A 41 -7.77 -3.75 0.68
N ILE A 42 -6.88 -2.80 0.36
CA ILE A 42 -6.29 -1.86 1.33
C ILE A 42 -6.67 -0.44 0.95
N PHE A 43 -7.21 0.31 1.92
CA PHE A 43 -7.52 1.73 1.76
C PHE A 43 -6.41 2.58 2.37
N LEU A 44 -5.89 3.53 1.58
CA LEU A 44 -4.93 4.53 2.02
C LEU A 44 -5.66 5.85 2.28
N VAL A 45 -5.31 6.53 3.38
CA VAL A 45 -5.92 7.82 3.76
C VAL A 45 -4.87 8.91 3.84
N ARG A 46 -4.25 9.11 5.01
CA ARG A 46 -3.26 10.17 5.21
C ARG A 46 -1.99 9.95 4.39
N GLU A 47 -1.65 8.70 4.14
CA GLU A 47 -0.45 8.36 3.38
C GLU A 47 -0.54 8.82 1.93
N LEU A 48 -1.70 8.67 1.29
CA LEU A 48 -1.91 9.15 -0.07
C LEU A 48 -1.87 10.69 -0.17
N LEU A 49 -2.26 11.39 0.90
CA LEU A 49 -2.15 12.85 0.97
C LEU A 49 -0.70 13.33 1.14
N ARG A 50 0.14 12.54 1.83
CA ARG A 50 1.57 12.84 2.00
C ARG A 50 2.38 12.46 0.76
N ASP A 51 2.00 11.36 0.12
CA ASP A 51 2.64 10.83 -1.07
C ASP A 51 1.59 10.29 -2.06
N PRO A 52 1.22 11.08 -3.09
CA PRO A 52 0.27 10.64 -4.10
C PRO A 52 0.84 9.55 -5.02
N TYR A 53 2.17 9.38 -5.09
CA TYR A 53 2.83 8.36 -5.90
C TYR A 53 3.10 7.08 -5.13
N TRP A 54 2.53 6.93 -3.92
CA TRP A 54 2.66 5.74 -3.09
C TRP A 54 2.44 4.43 -3.88
N PRO A 55 1.43 4.30 -4.79
CA PRO A 55 1.26 3.07 -5.55
C PRO A 55 2.42 2.76 -6.51
N LEU A 56 3.08 3.78 -7.07
CA LEU A 56 4.27 3.59 -7.91
C LEU A 56 5.48 3.15 -7.07
N HIS A 57 5.61 3.71 -5.86
CA HIS A 57 6.64 3.27 -4.91
C HIS A 57 6.40 1.83 -4.44
N ALA A 58 5.14 1.46 -4.17
CA ALA A 58 4.74 0.09 -3.87
C ALA A 58 5.14 -0.86 -4.99
N ALA A 59 4.80 -0.52 -6.24
CA ALA A 59 5.17 -1.29 -7.42
C ALA A 59 6.69 -1.45 -7.55
N HIS A 60 7.46 -0.40 -7.29
CA HIS A 60 8.92 -0.46 -7.34
C HIS A 60 9.52 -1.38 -6.26
N VAL A 61 9.06 -1.26 -5.00
CA VAL A 61 9.53 -2.08 -3.87
C VAL A 61 9.14 -3.54 -4.01
N LEU A 62 7.92 -3.80 -4.50
CA LEU A 62 7.40 -5.16 -4.72
C LEU A 62 7.81 -5.74 -6.08
N HIS A 63 8.66 -5.03 -6.84
CA HIS A 63 9.13 -5.43 -8.16
C HIS A 63 8.00 -5.78 -9.16
N TYR A 64 6.87 -5.09 -9.03
CA TYR A 64 5.71 -5.26 -9.90
C TYR A 64 5.72 -4.21 -11.01
N ASP A 65 5.63 -4.65 -12.27
CA ASP A 65 5.59 -3.73 -13.39
C ASP A 65 4.18 -3.18 -13.62
N VAL A 66 3.99 -1.90 -13.31
CA VAL A 66 2.75 -1.16 -13.57
C VAL A 66 2.89 -0.32 -14.84
N LYS A 67 1.76 -0.11 -15.52
CA LYS A 67 1.72 0.79 -16.68
C LYS A 67 1.77 2.25 -16.21
N TRP A 68 2.85 2.95 -16.55
CA TRP A 68 2.96 4.39 -16.32
C TRP A 68 2.21 5.18 -17.38
N LEU A 69 1.74 6.38 -17.02
CA LEU A 69 1.24 7.34 -17.99
C LEU A 69 2.38 7.73 -18.95
N PRO A 70 2.11 7.92 -20.27
CA PRO A 70 3.14 8.21 -21.27
C PRO A 70 4.09 9.36 -20.88
N GLN A 71 3.56 10.37 -20.19
CA GLN A 71 4.29 11.56 -19.75
C GLN A 71 5.32 11.26 -18.65
N TYR A 72 5.09 10.23 -17.84
CA TYR A 72 5.93 9.89 -16.70
C TYR A 72 6.90 8.74 -16.95
N VAL A 73 6.84 8.09 -18.12
CA VAL A 73 7.70 6.93 -18.46
C VAL A 73 9.19 7.23 -18.25
N ARG A 74 9.64 8.46 -18.47
CA ARG A 74 11.04 8.86 -18.28
C ARG A 74 11.50 8.79 -16.82
N ALA A 75 10.59 8.87 -15.86
CA ALA A 75 10.87 8.79 -14.43
C ALA A 75 10.82 7.36 -13.87
N LYS A 76 10.57 6.36 -14.73
CA LYS A 76 10.58 4.93 -14.35
C LYS A 76 12.00 4.36 -14.19
N ASN A 77 13.00 5.01 -14.79
CA ASN A 77 14.39 4.56 -14.86
C ASN A 77 15.21 4.90 -13.63
#